data_AF-A0A1F4F9L8-F1
#
_entry.id   AF-A0A1F4F9L8-F1
#
_cell.length_a   1.000
_cell.length_b   1.000
_cell.length_c   1.000
_cell.angle_alpha   90.00
_cell.angle_beta   90.00
_cell.angle_gamma   90.00
#
_symmetry.space_group_name_H-M   'P 1'
#
loop_
_entity.id
_entity.type
_entity.pdbx_description
1 polymer ?
#
loop_
_entity_poly.entity_id
_entity_poly.type
_entity_poly.pdbx_seq_one_letter_code
_entity_poly.pdbx_strand_id
1 'polypeptide(L)'
;MALRYLAALGPLLAAFALNGAAAPLLLRVGAERLVLDAPAGFSDSLGLASPRLQELAESQTSASNRILLFAITDADLRRFMNGDHPEFRRYMIAAIAARLEHERLSAGEFGTLAGASLREMGAPPATTDYLKHIDAQPRGRPQLLAELRNDPLVVSVLLGARLAQDGERDQPQYLFSTTTLLLVRGKALTLSVYTGHDGPADVEWIRSATLRWVDELLRLNRGP
;
A
#
# COMPACT_ATOMS: atom_id res chain seq x y z
N MET A 1 -25.10 16.05 -62.72
CA MET A 1 -23.77 15.99 -63.36
C MET A 1 -22.83 16.76 -62.42
N ALA A 2 -21.89 16.20 -61.67
CA ALA A 2 -21.33 14.86 -61.57
C ALA A 2 -21.04 14.53 -60.09
N LEU A 3 -20.94 13.24 -59.85
CA LEU A 3 -20.78 12.53 -58.59
C LEU A 3 -19.29 12.14 -58.43
N ARG A 4 -18.79 12.07 -57.18
CA ARG A 4 -17.88 11.04 -56.60
C ARG A 4 -16.50 11.48 -56.06
N TYR A 5 -16.17 10.78 -54.95
CA TYR A 5 -14.87 10.47 -54.32
C TYR A 5 -14.30 11.58 -53.41
N LEU A 6 -14.03 11.39 -52.12
CA LEU A 6 -13.38 10.25 -51.44
C LEU A 6 -13.91 10.05 -50.01
N ALA A 7 -14.04 8.78 -49.65
CA ALA A 7 -14.34 8.30 -48.31
C ALA A 7 -13.05 8.12 -47.48
N ALA A 8 -13.27 8.04 -46.16
CA ALA A 8 -12.51 7.28 -45.17
C ALA A 8 -11.12 7.80 -44.77
N LEU A 9 -11.03 8.30 -43.52
CA LEU A 9 -10.06 7.88 -42.51
C LEU A 9 -10.28 8.73 -41.25
N GLY A 10 -10.82 8.14 -40.20
CA GLY A 10 -11.09 8.87 -38.97
C GLY A 10 -11.77 8.05 -37.87
N PRO A 11 -11.33 6.82 -37.61
CA PRO A 11 -11.19 6.43 -36.21
C PRO A 11 -9.86 5.71 -36.01
N LEU A 12 -8.81 6.46 -35.69
CA LEU A 12 -7.56 5.87 -35.18
C LEU A 12 -6.98 6.77 -34.07
N LEU A 13 -7.86 7.12 -33.13
CA LEU A 13 -7.48 7.64 -31.81
C LEU A 13 -7.91 6.65 -30.71
N ALA A 14 -7.83 5.35 -31.02
CA ALA A 14 -7.61 4.31 -30.01
C ALA A 14 -6.09 4.17 -29.79
N ALA A 15 -5.44 5.30 -29.48
CA ALA A 15 -4.02 5.32 -29.19
C ALA A 15 -3.82 4.77 -27.77
N PHE A 16 -3.34 3.53 -27.70
CA PHE A 16 -2.54 3.00 -26.61
C PHE A 16 -3.08 3.30 -25.20
N ALA A 17 -4.14 2.60 -24.81
CA ALA A 17 -4.19 2.08 -23.46
C ALA A 17 -3.04 1.05 -23.35
N LEU A 18 -1.81 1.55 -23.17
CA LEU A 18 -0.77 0.81 -22.47
C LEU A 18 -1.35 0.57 -21.07
N ASN A 19 -2.14 -0.50 -20.95
CA ASN A 19 -2.26 -1.19 -19.68
C ASN A 19 -0.83 -1.63 -19.37
N GLY A 20 -0.07 -0.76 -18.71
CA GLY A 20 1.21 -1.10 -18.14
C GLY A 20 0.95 -2.34 -17.30
N ALA A 21 1.40 -3.49 -17.80
CA ALA A 21 1.20 -4.73 -17.10
C ALA A 21 1.83 -4.55 -15.73
N ALA A 22 1.00 -4.73 -14.69
CA ALA A 22 1.45 -4.94 -13.34
C ALA A 22 2.65 -5.90 -13.35
N ALA A 23 3.83 -5.43 -12.93
CA ALA A 23 4.97 -6.31 -12.78
C ALA A 23 4.78 -7.12 -11.48
N PRO A 24 4.88 -8.47 -11.53
CA PRO A 24 4.78 -9.27 -10.32
C PRO A 24 5.95 -8.96 -9.38
N LEU A 25 5.65 -8.67 -8.12
CA LEU A 25 6.62 -8.48 -7.05
C LEU A 25 6.81 -9.80 -6.30
N LEU A 26 8.05 -10.23 -6.15
CA LEU A 26 8.38 -11.49 -5.50
C LEU A 26 8.75 -11.25 -4.04
N LEU A 27 7.99 -11.84 -3.12
CA LEU A 27 8.24 -11.78 -1.68
C LEU A 27 8.74 -13.14 -1.19
N ARG A 28 9.81 -13.15 -0.40
CA ARG A 28 10.33 -14.36 0.23
C ARG A 28 10.04 -14.33 1.73
N VAL A 29 9.25 -15.29 2.21
CA VAL A 29 8.86 -15.40 3.61
C VAL A 29 9.36 -16.72 4.17
N GLY A 30 10.57 -16.71 4.73
CA GLY A 30 11.29 -17.94 5.02
C GLY A 30 11.49 -18.78 3.75
N ALA A 31 10.93 -19.99 3.72
CA ALA A 31 10.97 -20.87 2.54
C ALA A 31 9.88 -20.56 1.49
N GLU A 32 8.84 -19.80 1.84
CA GLU A 32 7.72 -19.51 0.95
C GLU A 32 8.08 -18.41 -0.05
N ARG A 33 7.64 -18.57 -1.28
CA ARG A 33 7.70 -17.53 -2.32
C ARG A 33 6.29 -17.09 -2.62
N LEU A 34 6.00 -15.82 -2.34
CA LEU A 34 4.73 -15.19 -2.65
C LEU A 34 4.93 -14.26 -3.85
N VAL A 35 3.96 -14.24 -4.74
CA VAL A 35 3.90 -13.29 -5.85
C VAL A 35 2.77 -12.32 -5.56
N LEU A 36 3.07 -11.03 -5.66
CA LEU A 36 2.10 -9.95 -5.52
C LEU A 36 1.99 -9.21 -6.85
N ASP A 37 0.79 -9.11 -7.42
CA ASP A 37 0.56 -8.28 -8.59
C ASP A 37 0.62 -6.79 -8.19
N ALA A 38 1.75 -6.11 -8.45
CA ALA A 38 1.84 -4.67 -8.17
C ALA A 38 0.78 -3.89 -8.95
N PRO A 39 0.20 -2.82 -8.39
CA PRO A 39 -0.48 -1.83 -9.22
C PRO A 39 0.48 -1.33 -10.32
N ALA A 40 -0.06 -1.07 -11.51
CA ALA A 40 0.74 -0.54 -12.61
C ALA A 40 1.48 0.73 -12.17
N GLY A 41 2.75 0.86 -12.58
CA GLY A 41 3.59 2.00 -12.25
C GLY A 41 4.33 1.91 -10.91
N PHE A 42 4.47 0.71 -10.34
CA PHE A 42 5.27 0.46 -9.13
C PHE A 42 6.41 -0.51 -9.41
N SER A 43 7.54 -0.27 -8.75
CA SER A 43 8.75 -1.09 -8.81
C SER A 43 9.24 -1.41 -7.41
N ASP A 44 9.74 -2.63 -7.20
CA ASP A 44 10.47 -2.99 -5.97
C ASP A 44 11.81 -2.26 -5.93
N SER A 45 12.01 -1.45 -4.90
CA SER A 45 13.21 -0.65 -4.73
C SER A 45 14.29 -1.35 -3.92
N LEU A 46 13.98 -2.45 -3.22
CA LEU A 46 14.97 -3.18 -2.42
C LEU A 46 16.01 -3.87 -3.31
N GLY A 47 15.64 -4.27 -4.53
CA GLY A 47 16.54 -4.83 -5.52
C GLY A 47 17.70 -3.91 -5.93
N LEU A 48 17.59 -2.61 -5.64
CA LEU A 48 18.62 -1.61 -5.94
C LEU A 48 19.71 -1.51 -4.87
N ALA A 49 19.52 -2.17 -3.71
CA ALA A 49 20.45 -2.15 -2.58
C ALA A 49 20.90 -0.74 -2.16
N SER A 50 20.01 0.25 -2.28
CA SER A 50 20.30 1.64 -1.91
C SER A 50 20.11 1.86 -0.41
N PRO A 51 21.16 2.28 0.34
CA PRO A 51 21.04 2.55 1.77
C PRO A 51 19.96 3.58 2.09
N ARG A 52 19.83 4.63 1.27
CA ARG A 52 18.85 5.70 1.49
C ARG A 52 17.39 5.23 1.35
N LEU A 53 17.12 4.34 0.40
CA LEU A 53 15.77 3.76 0.24
C LEU A 53 15.48 2.73 1.34
N GLN A 54 16.51 2.00 1.78
CA GLN A 54 16.40 1.09 2.91
C GLN A 54 16.10 1.84 4.22
N GLU A 55 16.86 2.90 4.53
CA GLU A 55 16.62 3.77 5.70
C GLU A 55 15.20 4.34 5.68
N LEU A 56 14.71 4.74 4.51
CA LEU A 56 13.34 5.22 4.37
C LEU A 56 12.32 4.12 4.70
N ALA A 57 12.48 2.93 4.14
CA ALA A 57 11.59 1.80 4.41
C ALA A 57 11.63 1.39 5.91
N GLU A 58 12.81 1.41 6.52
CA GLU A 58 13.03 1.15 7.94
C GLU A 58 12.40 2.23 8.83
N SER A 59 12.41 3.50 8.43
CA SER A 59 11.76 4.57 9.18
C SER A 59 10.23 4.41 9.28
N GLN A 60 9.63 3.70 8.31
CA GLN A 60 8.18 3.46 8.23
C GLN A 60 7.79 2.09 8.80
N THR A 61 8.75 1.30 9.27
CA THR A 61 8.53 -0.07 9.72
C THR A 61 9.06 -0.23 11.14
N SER A 62 8.33 -0.94 12.02
CA SER A 62 8.87 -1.26 13.35
C SER A 62 10.21 -1.99 13.23
N ALA A 63 11.19 -1.62 14.06
CA ALA A 63 12.51 -2.27 14.12
C ALA A 63 12.43 -3.78 14.44
N SER A 64 11.32 -4.25 15.00
CA SER A 64 11.06 -5.69 15.24
C SER A 64 10.68 -6.47 13.98
N ASN A 65 10.46 -5.78 12.86
CA ASN A 65 9.98 -6.37 11.62
C ASN A 65 11.09 -6.36 10.56
N ARG A 66 11.14 -7.44 9.79
CA ARG A 66 11.94 -7.53 8.59
C ARG A 66 11.12 -7.06 7.40
N ILE A 67 11.66 -6.11 6.65
CA ILE A 67 11.06 -5.62 5.41
C ILE A 67 11.31 -6.66 4.31
N LEU A 68 10.24 -7.00 3.61
CA LEU A 68 10.23 -7.99 2.53
C LEU A 68 10.06 -7.33 1.16
N LEU A 69 9.41 -6.17 1.13
CA LEU A 69 9.16 -5.38 -0.06
C LEU A 69 9.11 -3.92 0.32
N PHE A 70 9.73 -3.07 -0.50
CA PHE A 70 9.45 -1.64 -0.53
C PHE A 70 9.18 -1.24 -1.98
N ALA A 71 7.91 -1.06 -2.32
CA ALA A 71 7.50 -0.68 -3.67
C ALA A 71 7.20 0.81 -3.73
N ILE A 72 7.83 1.50 -4.66
CA ILE A 72 7.65 2.94 -4.91
C ILE A 72 7.21 3.15 -6.35
N THR A 73 6.67 4.32 -6.67
CA THR A 73 6.24 4.59 -8.04
C THR A 73 7.44 4.63 -9.00
N ASP A 74 7.24 4.25 -10.26
CA ASP A 74 8.28 4.34 -11.30
C ASP A 74 8.73 5.79 -11.53
N ALA A 75 7.86 6.76 -11.24
CA ALA A 75 8.21 8.18 -11.28
C ALA A 75 9.17 8.55 -10.14
N ASP A 76 8.85 8.14 -8.91
CA ASP A 76 9.72 8.36 -7.74
C ASP A 76 11.06 7.63 -7.89
N LEU A 77 11.04 6.41 -8.42
CA LEU A 77 12.25 5.66 -8.69
C LEU A 77 13.13 6.36 -9.73
N ARG A 78 12.57 6.85 -10.84
CA ARG A 78 13.34 7.61 -11.84
C ARG A 78 13.92 8.90 -11.27
N ARG A 79 13.13 9.66 -10.50
CA ARG A 79 13.61 10.86 -9.79
C ARG A 79 14.81 10.51 -8.91
N PHE A 80 14.66 9.47 -8.09
CA PHE A 80 15.73 8.98 -7.22
C PHE A 80 17.00 8.64 -7.99
N MET A 81 16.88 7.86 -9.09
CA MET A 81 18.03 7.43 -9.89
C MET A 81 18.73 8.60 -10.60
N ASN A 82 18.01 9.69 -10.87
CA ASN A 82 18.58 10.92 -11.44
C ASN A 82 19.19 11.84 -10.38
N GLY A 83 19.13 11.48 -9.09
CA GLY A 83 19.57 12.32 -7.98
C GLY A 83 18.55 13.39 -7.55
N ASP A 84 17.35 13.39 -8.13
CA ASP A 84 16.26 14.27 -7.73
C ASP A 84 15.61 13.77 -6.42
N HIS A 85 14.88 14.68 -5.76
CA HIS A 85 14.06 14.32 -4.59
C HIS A 85 12.78 13.60 -5.04
N PRO A 86 12.54 12.35 -4.58
CA PRO A 86 11.27 11.68 -4.82
C PRO A 86 10.15 12.35 -4.01
N GLU A 87 8.93 12.28 -4.51
CA GLU A 87 7.75 12.85 -3.86
C GLU A 87 7.14 11.88 -2.84
N PHE A 88 7.34 10.57 -3.04
CA PHE A 88 6.77 9.49 -2.21
C PHE A 88 5.26 9.66 -1.96
N ARG A 89 4.55 10.16 -2.97
CA ARG A 89 3.10 10.35 -2.88
C ARG A 89 2.38 9.03 -2.67
N ARG A 90 2.89 7.93 -3.22
CA ARG A 90 2.35 6.57 -3.01
C ARG A 90 3.49 5.57 -2.91
N TYR A 91 3.41 4.69 -1.93
CA TYR A 91 4.38 3.61 -1.74
C TYR A 91 3.74 2.48 -0.93
N MET A 92 4.38 1.32 -0.95
CA MET A 92 3.89 0.11 -0.30
C MET A 92 5.04 -0.59 0.41
N ILE A 93 4.73 -1.17 1.56
CA ILE A 93 5.67 -1.95 2.36
C ILE A 93 5.02 -3.28 2.69
N ALA A 94 5.76 -4.37 2.46
CA ALA A 94 5.42 -5.66 3.05
C ALA A 94 6.51 -6.05 4.04
N ALA A 95 6.11 -6.52 5.22
CA ALA A 95 7.02 -6.87 6.29
C ALA A 95 6.50 -8.08 7.07
N ILE A 96 7.42 -8.76 7.76
CA ILE A 96 7.10 -9.84 8.69
C ILE A 96 7.76 -9.54 10.04
N ALA A 97 7.11 -9.86 11.15
CA ALA A 97 7.77 -9.79 12.45
C ALA A 97 8.98 -10.74 12.44
N ALA A 98 10.18 -10.25 12.74
CA ALA A 98 11.41 -11.03 12.60
C ALA A 98 11.36 -12.34 13.43
N ARG A 99 10.76 -12.28 14.61
CA ARG A 99 10.53 -13.44 15.50
C ARG A 99 9.61 -14.51 14.90
N LEU A 100 8.78 -14.17 13.91
CA LEU A 100 7.81 -15.05 13.27
C LEU A 100 8.24 -15.50 11.87
N GLU A 101 9.42 -15.09 11.40
CA GLU A 101 9.85 -15.40 10.04
C GLU A 101 9.91 -16.91 9.78
N HIS A 102 10.40 -17.66 10.76
CA HIS A 102 10.55 -19.12 10.67
C HIS A 102 9.34 -19.87 11.24
N GLU A 103 8.51 -19.21 12.05
CA GLU A 103 7.34 -19.79 12.70
C GLU A 103 6.14 -19.93 11.76
N ARG A 104 5.25 -20.86 12.08
CA ARG A 104 3.94 -20.97 11.44
C ARG A 104 2.86 -20.81 12.48
N LEU A 105 1.90 -19.93 12.20
CA LEU A 105 0.74 -19.70 13.05
C LEU A 105 -0.48 -20.44 12.51
N SER A 106 -1.28 -20.96 13.45
CA SER A 106 -2.67 -21.31 13.22
C SER A 106 -3.54 -20.06 13.09
N ALA A 107 -4.76 -20.24 12.59
CA ALA A 107 -5.75 -19.16 12.53
C ALA A 107 -6.09 -18.59 13.92
N GLY A 108 -6.11 -19.42 14.96
CA GLY A 108 -6.40 -18.97 16.33
C GLY A 108 -5.27 -18.11 16.92
N GLU A 109 -4.01 -18.52 16.71
CA GLU A 109 -2.84 -17.73 17.13
C GLU A 109 -2.76 -16.41 16.37
N PHE A 110 -3.03 -16.43 15.07
CA PHE A 110 -3.14 -15.22 14.26
C PHE A 110 -4.25 -14.29 14.76
N GLY A 111 -5.44 -14.81 15.06
CA GLY A 111 -6.55 -14.01 15.59
C GLY A 111 -6.19 -13.33 16.91
N THR A 112 -5.42 -14.00 17.78
CA THR A 112 -4.89 -13.41 19.02
C THR A 112 -3.91 -12.27 18.73
N LEU A 113 -2.98 -12.47 17.80
CA LEU A 113 -2.00 -11.46 17.39
C LEU A 113 -2.67 -10.22 16.74
N ALA A 114 -3.58 -10.46 15.79
CA ALA A 114 -4.29 -9.42 15.07
C ALA A 114 -5.24 -8.64 15.98
N GLY A 115 -5.95 -9.33 16.87
CA GLY A 115 -6.83 -8.70 17.85
C GLY A 115 -6.09 -7.85 18.89
N ALA A 116 -4.88 -8.24 19.28
CA ALA A 116 -4.03 -7.37 20.10
C ALA A 116 -3.66 -6.08 19.35
N SER A 117 -3.24 -6.21 18.09
CA SER A 117 -2.85 -5.06 17.24
C SER A 117 -4.02 -4.08 17.01
N LEU A 118 -5.23 -4.59 16.76
CA LEU A 118 -6.42 -3.73 16.59
C LEU A 118 -6.77 -2.95 17.86
N ARG A 119 -6.70 -3.60 19.03
CA ARG A 119 -7.05 -2.95 20.30
C ARG A 119 -6.16 -1.75 20.59
N GLU A 120 -4.89 -1.81 20.19
CA GLU A 120 -3.95 -0.69 20.34
C GLU A 120 -4.30 0.51 19.44
N MET A 121 -5.00 0.28 18.31
CA MET A 121 -5.40 1.32 17.36
C MET A 121 -6.69 2.06 17.76
N GLY A 122 -7.46 1.52 18.69
CA GLY A 122 -8.73 2.11 19.15
C GLY A 122 -9.91 1.78 18.25
N ALA A 123 -10.97 2.59 18.32
CA ALA A 123 -12.18 2.43 17.52
C ALA A 123 -12.25 3.48 16.40
N PRO A 124 -12.76 3.12 15.21
CA PRO A 124 -12.94 4.09 14.13
C PRO A 124 -14.00 5.13 14.49
N PRO A 125 -13.91 6.36 13.94
CA PRO A 125 -14.93 7.37 14.13
C PRO A 125 -16.25 6.96 13.48
N ALA A 126 -17.37 7.46 14.02
CA ALA A 126 -18.69 7.28 13.43
C ALA A 126 -18.94 8.16 12.19
N THR A 127 -17.99 9.02 11.81
CA THR A 127 -18.10 9.94 10.67
C THR A 127 -17.34 9.40 9.45
N THR A 128 -17.87 9.70 8.26
CA THR A 128 -17.19 9.47 6.97
C THR A 128 -16.36 10.67 6.52
N ASP A 129 -16.51 11.82 7.19
CA ASP A 129 -15.66 13.00 6.99
C ASP A 129 -14.32 12.81 7.72
N TYR A 130 -13.40 12.12 7.05
CA TYR A 130 -12.10 11.77 7.61
C TYR A 130 -11.21 12.98 7.85
N LEU A 131 -11.26 14.01 6.99
CA LEU A 131 -10.40 15.18 7.16
C LEU A 131 -10.79 15.96 8.41
N LYS A 132 -12.10 16.21 8.61
CA LYS A 132 -12.58 16.86 9.83
C LYS A 132 -12.21 16.08 11.10
N HIS A 133 -12.22 14.76 11.04
CA HIS A 133 -11.78 13.93 12.16
C HIS A 133 -10.28 14.06 12.42
N ILE A 134 -9.44 13.95 11.39
CA ILE A 134 -7.98 14.05 11.51
C ILE A 134 -7.55 15.44 11.98
N ASP A 135 -8.23 16.50 11.54
CA ASP A 135 -7.94 17.88 11.94
C ASP A 135 -8.18 18.15 13.43
N ALA A 136 -9.05 17.36 14.07
CA ALA A 136 -9.29 17.44 15.51
C ALA A 136 -8.21 16.73 16.35
N GLN A 137 -7.23 16.08 15.72
CA GLN A 137 -6.26 15.20 16.38
C GLN A 137 -4.84 15.80 16.38
N PRO A 138 -3.94 15.35 17.28
CA PRO A 138 -2.55 15.76 17.26
C PRO A 138 -1.86 15.45 15.93
N ARG A 139 -1.07 16.40 15.43
CA ARG A 139 -0.28 16.25 14.20
C ARG A 139 0.72 15.11 14.32
N GLY A 140 1.03 14.47 13.20
CA GLY A 140 1.99 13.38 13.09
C GLY A 140 1.53 12.05 13.66
N ARG A 141 0.36 11.98 14.31
CA ARG A 141 -0.16 10.73 14.91
C ARG A 141 -1.20 10.07 14.00
N PRO A 142 -0.95 8.86 13.47
CA PRO A 142 -1.94 8.09 12.73
C PRO A 142 -3.19 7.80 13.59
N GLN A 143 -4.36 7.93 12.96
CA GLN A 143 -5.67 7.69 13.57
C GLN A 143 -6.40 6.62 12.78
N LEU A 144 -7.05 5.70 13.49
CA LEU A 144 -7.94 4.72 12.86
C LEU A 144 -9.17 5.41 12.29
N LEU A 145 -9.38 5.29 10.98
CA LEU A 145 -10.49 5.92 10.26
C LEU A 145 -11.61 4.94 9.91
N ALA A 146 -11.26 3.70 9.56
CA ALA A 146 -12.21 2.67 9.21
C ALA A 146 -11.59 1.28 9.31
N GLU A 147 -12.41 0.29 9.63
CA GLU A 147 -12.09 -1.11 9.33
C GLU A 147 -12.45 -1.38 7.87
N LEU A 148 -11.50 -1.95 7.11
CA LEU A 148 -11.71 -2.37 5.73
C LEU A 148 -12.12 -3.84 5.65
N ARG A 149 -11.55 -4.67 6.53
CA ARG A 149 -11.83 -6.10 6.59
C ARG A 149 -11.47 -6.66 7.96
N ASN A 150 -12.27 -7.59 8.45
CA ASN A 150 -12.07 -8.26 9.73
C ASN A 150 -12.58 -9.70 9.65
N ASP A 151 -11.71 -10.60 9.22
CA ASP A 151 -11.97 -12.02 9.02
C ASP A 151 -10.94 -12.86 9.83
N PRO A 152 -11.17 -14.17 10.04
CA PRO A 152 -10.25 -15.04 10.80
C PRO A 152 -8.81 -15.10 10.28
N LEU A 153 -8.55 -14.73 9.02
CA LEU A 153 -7.24 -14.79 8.38
C LEU A 153 -6.71 -13.42 7.96
N VAL A 154 -7.48 -12.35 8.17
CA VAL A 154 -7.10 -11.01 7.76
C VAL A 154 -7.76 -9.94 8.61
N VAL A 155 -6.97 -8.95 8.97
CA VAL A 155 -7.44 -7.70 9.53
C VAL A 155 -6.86 -6.59 8.69
N SER A 156 -7.69 -5.67 8.23
CA SER A 156 -7.27 -4.52 7.43
C SER A 156 -7.97 -3.26 7.92
N VAL A 157 -7.19 -2.21 8.15
CA VAL A 157 -7.68 -0.91 8.60
C VAL A 157 -7.17 0.21 7.71
N LEU A 158 -7.97 1.27 7.63
CA LEU A 158 -7.58 2.56 7.05
C LEU A 158 -7.19 3.51 8.18
N LEU A 159 -6.02 4.11 8.05
CA LEU A 159 -5.47 5.12 8.93
C LEU A 159 -5.31 6.45 8.20
N GLY A 160 -5.29 7.54 8.96
CA GLY A 160 -4.94 8.86 8.44
C GLY A 160 -4.18 9.69 9.46
N ALA A 161 -3.29 10.55 8.96
CA ALA A 161 -2.51 11.47 9.76
C ALA A 161 -2.39 12.82 9.06
N ARG A 162 -2.42 13.90 9.85
CA ARG A 162 -1.99 15.22 9.39
C ARG A 162 -0.48 15.32 9.59
N LEU A 163 0.27 15.53 8.51
CA LEU A 163 1.73 15.61 8.57
C LEU A 163 2.19 16.85 9.33
N ALA A 164 3.32 16.72 10.04
CA ALA A 164 4.04 17.87 10.55
C ALA A 164 4.58 18.66 9.35
N GLN A 165 4.40 19.98 9.37
CA GLN A 165 4.94 20.85 8.33
C GLN A 165 6.26 21.42 8.80
N ASP A 166 7.33 21.17 8.04
CA ASP A 166 8.57 21.94 8.14
C ASP A 166 8.48 23.11 7.14
N GLY A 167 8.35 24.34 7.65
CA GLY A 167 8.39 25.58 6.84
C GLY A 167 7.04 26.13 6.33
N GLU A 168 7.14 27.07 5.37
CA GLU A 168 6.12 28.01 4.84
C GLU A 168 5.00 27.39 3.95
N ARG A 169 4.72 26.09 4.05
CA ARG A 169 3.58 25.52 3.29
C ARG A 169 2.25 25.94 3.92
N ASP A 170 1.50 26.80 3.23
CA ASP A 170 0.20 27.29 3.71
C ASP A 170 -0.89 26.21 3.83
N GLN A 171 -0.76 25.08 3.12
CA GLN A 171 -1.81 24.06 3.07
C GLN A 171 -1.46 22.80 3.87
N PRO A 172 -2.36 22.34 4.77
CA PRO A 172 -2.20 21.07 5.50
C PRO A 172 -1.96 19.90 4.54
N GLN A 173 -1.00 19.05 4.89
CA GLN A 173 -0.75 17.80 4.16
C GLN A 173 -1.26 16.62 4.97
N TYR A 174 -1.92 15.70 4.29
CA TYR A 174 -2.45 14.49 4.90
C TYR A 174 -1.83 13.26 4.25
N LEU A 175 -1.56 12.27 5.08
CA LEU A 175 -1.14 10.95 4.68
C LEU A 175 -2.22 9.96 5.10
N PHE A 176 -2.70 9.18 4.14
CA PHE A 176 -3.56 8.04 4.38
C PHE A 176 -2.73 6.78 4.21
N SER A 177 -2.99 5.79 5.06
CA SER A 177 -2.36 4.48 4.92
C SER A 177 -3.35 3.37 5.24
N THR A 178 -3.08 2.19 4.72
CA THR A 178 -3.71 0.98 5.24
C THR A 178 -2.69 0.17 6.01
N THR A 179 -3.14 -0.52 7.05
CA THR A 179 -2.34 -1.54 7.72
C THR A 179 -3.14 -2.83 7.69
N THR A 180 -2.57 -3.84 7.06
CA THR A 180 -3.22 -5.12 6.84
C THR A 180 -2.35 -6.23 7.43
N LEU A 181 -2.90 -6.96 8.39
CA LEU A 181 -2.33 -8.20 8.92
C LEU A 181 -3.00 -9.37 8.21
N LEU A 182 -2.21 -10.30 7.67
CA LEU A 182 -2.68 -11.41 6.86
C LEU A 182 -2.02 -12.71 7.32
N LEU A 183 -2.80 -13.78 7.45
CA LEU A 183 -2.27 -15.14 7.57
C LEU A 183 -2.24 -15.80 6.19
N VAL A 184 -1.05 -15.98 5.64
CA VAL A 184 -0.82 -16.62 4.32
C VAL A 184 0.08 -17.83 4.51
N ARG A 185 -0.43 -19.04 4.24
CA ARG A 185 0.29 -20.31 4.37
C ARG A 185 0.97 -20.50 5.74
N GLY A 186 0.29 -20.05 6.79
CA GLY A 186 0.79 -20.07 8.16
C GLY A 186 1.76 -18.94 8.51
N LYS A 187 2.08 -18.03 7.59
CA LYS A 187 2.94 -16.86 7.84
C LYS A 187 2.11 -15.60 8.10
N ALA A 188 2.46 -14.87 9.15
CA ALA A 188 1.83 -13.59 9.48
C ALA A 188 2.53 -12.45 8.73
N LEU A 189 1.91 -11.97 7.67
CA LEU A 189 2.40 -10.86 6.85
C LEU A 189 1.75 -9.55 7.30
N THR A 190 2.53 -8.47 7.34
CA THR A 190 2.04 -7.10 7.44
C THR A 190 2.20 -6.43 6.09
N LEU A 191 1.12 -5.86 5.56
CA LEU A 191 1.10 -5.10 4.34
C LEU A 191 0.61 -3.69 4.65
N SER A 192 1.39 -2.69 4.24
CA SER A 192 1.03 -1.28 4.39
C SER A 192 1.06 -0.59 3.04
N VAL A 193 -0.01 0.11 2.70
CA VAL A 193 -0.08 0.96 1.50
C VAL A 193 -0.18 2.40 1.98
N TYR A 194 0.42 3.33 1.27
CA TYR A 194 0.44 4.74 1.62
C TYR A 194 0.02 5.60 0.44
N THR A 195 -0.71 6.69 0.72
CA THR A 195 -1.02 7.74 -0.24
C THR A 195 -1.07 9.11 0.43
N GLY A 196 -0.47 10.11 -0.20
CA GLY A 196 -0.85 11.51 0.03
C GLY A 196 -2.30 11.76 -0.36
N HIS A 197 -2.87 12.86 0.13
CA HIS A 197 -4.26 13.22 -0.12
C HIS A 197 -4.40 14.54 -0.87
N ASP A 198 -4.83 14.45 -2.13
CA ASP A 198 -5.26 15.61 -2.91
C ASP A 198 -6.79 15.62 -3.11
N GLY A 199 -7.45 14.50 -2.81
CA GLY A 199 -8.90 14.41 -2.83
C GLY A 199 -9.45 13.03 -2.48
N PRO A 200 -10.78 12.85 -2.52
CA PRO A 200 -11.44 11.59 -2.14
C PRO A 200 -11.00 10.40 -3.00
N ALA A 201 -10.57 10.64 -4.25
CA ALA A 201 -10.07 9.60 -5.14
C ALA A 201 -8.84 8.87 -4.58
N ASP A 202 -8.01 9.52 -3.75
CA ASP A 202 -6.84 8.87 -3.14
C ASP A 202 -7.27 7.86 -2.05
N VAL A 203 -8.35 8.17 -1.31
CA VAL A 203 -8.93 7.25 -0.31
C VAL A 203 -9.56 6.04 -0.98
N GLU A 204 -10.27 6.24 -2.09
CA GLU A 204 -10.83 5.14 -2.87
C GLU A 204 -9.75 4.29 -3.56
N TRP A 205 -8.69 4.94 -4.05
CA TRP A 205 -7.54 4.24 -4.62
C TRP A 205 -6.87 3.32 -3.59
N ILE A 206 -6.56 3.83 -2.39
CA ILE A 206 -5.84 3.03 -1.38
C ILE A 206 -6.69 1.87 -0.87
N ARG A 207 -8.01 2.07 -0.71
CA ARG A 207 -8.97 1.00 -0.38
C ARG A 207 -8.98 -0.08 -1.45
N SER A 208 -9.12 0.33 -2.71
CA SER A 208 -9.20 -0.58 -3.85
C SER A 208 -7.90 -1.39 -4.05
N ALA A 209 -6.74 -0.72 -3.94
CA ALA A 209 -5.43 -1.37 -4.04
C ALA A 209 -5.23 -2.38 -2.91
N THR A 210 -5.57 -2.00 -1.67
CA THR A 210 -5.42 -2.87 -0.50
C THR A 210 -6.31 -4.11 -0.60
N LEU A 211 -7.60 -3.93 -0.89
CA LEU A 211 -8.55 -5.05 -0.95
C LEU A 211 -8.21 -6.04 -2.06
N ARG A 212 -7.73 -5.55 -3.21
CA ARG A 212 -7.26 -6.40 -4.31
C ARG A 212 -6.11 -7.30 -3.87
N TRP A 213 -5.09 -6.74 -3.22
CA TRP A 213 -3.96 -7.50 -2.71
C TRP A 213 -4.34 -8.49 -1.62
N VAL A 214 -5.26 -8.10 -0.74
CA VAL A 214 -5.81 -9.01 0.27
C VAL A 214 -6.47 -10.22 -0.38
N ASP A 215 -7.34 -10.00 -1.36
CA ASP A 215 -8.04 -11.10 -2.05
C ASP A 215 -7.08 -12.02 -2.80
N GLU A 216 -6.05 -11.46 -3.44
CA GLU A 216 -5.02 -12.20 -4.14
C GLU A 216 -4.19 -13.07 -3.19
N LEU A 217 -3.69 -12.49 -2.09
CA LEU A 217 -2.88 -13.19 -1.10
C LEU A 217 -3.68 -14.28 -0.38
N LEU A 218 -4.94 -14.02 -0.01
CA LEU A 218 -5.78 -15.01 0.65
C LEU A 218 -6.14 -16.17 -0.27
N ARG A 219 -6.18 -15.96 -1.59
CA ARG A 219 -6.36 -17.04 -2.57
C ARG A 219 -5.21 -18.05 -2.49
N LEU A 220 -4.00 -17.63 -2.10
CA LEU A 220 -2.83 -18.52 -1.93
C LEU A 220 -3.00 -19.53 -0.79
N ASN A 221 -3.99 -19.35 0.09
CA ASN A 221 -4.35 -20.34 1.12
C ASN A 221 -5.22 -21.48 0.58
N ARG A 222 -5.85 -21.31 -0.59
CA ARG A 222 -6.78 -22.28 -1.18
C ARG A 222 -6.10 -23.27 -2.14
N GLY A 223 -4.82 -23.08 -2.45
CA GLY A 223 -4.05 -23.93 -3.37
C GLY A 223 -2.66 -24.27 -2.82
N PRO A 224 -2.04 -25.36 -3.31
CA PRO A 224 -0.75 -25.88 -2.82
C PRO A 224 0.40 -24.89 -3.02
#